data_AF-A0AAW4WQL5-F1
#
_entry.id   AF-A0AAW4WQL5-F1
#
_cell.length_a   1.000
_cell.length_b   1.000
_cell.length_c   1.000
_cell.angle_alpha   90.00
_cell.angle_beta   90.00
_cell.angle_gamma   90.00
#
_symmetry.space_group_name_H-M   'P 1'
#
loop_
_entity.id
_entity.type
_entity.pdbx_description
1 polymer ?
#
loop_
_entity_poly.entity_id
_entity_poly.type
_entity_poly.pdbx_seq_one_letter_code
_entity_poly.pdbx_strand_id
1 'polypeptide(L)'
;GGGSASSVETGRYSAGIELNAVQRANAEMQKRAYNVVRALCEEDNNPIVSIHDHGSAGHVNCLSELVEENGGLIHMDKLPIGDQTLSAKEIIANESQERLGLLIDE
;
A
#
# COMPACT_ATOMS: atom_id res chain seq x y z
N GLY A 1 -12.06 0.03 1.81
CA GLY A 1 -11.44 0.81 2.89
C GLY A 1 -11.98 2.23 2.84
N GLY A 2 -11.14 3.20 3.16
CA GLY A 2 -11.44 4.63 3.10
C GLY A 2 -11.79 5.12 1.70
N GLY A 3 -11.31 4.48 0.63
CA GLY A 3 -11.64 4.87 -0.75
C GLY A 3 -13.14 4.86 -1.10
N SER A 4 -13.93 3.96 -0.48
CA SER A 4 -15.38 3.97 -0.65
C SER A 4 -16.07 5.02 0.22
N ALA A 5 -15.46 5.40 1.35
CA ALA A 5 -15.97 6.42 2.27
C ALA A 5 -15.65 7.84 1.78
N SER A 6 -14.57 8.04 1.02
CA SER A 6 -14.22 9.32 0.39
C SER A 6 -15.09 9.66 -0.83
N SER A 7 -15.82 8.68 -1.37
CA SER A 7 -16.68 8.84 -2.55
C SER A 7 -18.12 9.30 -2.21
N VAL A 8 -18.40 9.61 -0.93
CA VAL A 8 -19.75 9.87 -0.42
C VAL A 8 -19.80 11.11 0.50
N GLU A 9 -20.98 11.74 0.59
CA GLU A 9 -21.19 13.01 1.28
C GLU A 9 -21.07 12.88 2.81
N THR A 10 -20.28 13.75 3.44
CA THR A 10 -19.93 13.70 4.86
C THR A 10 -21.16 13.92 5.77
N GLY A 11 -21.31 13.13 6.84
CA GLY A 11 -22.33 13.35 7.88
C GLY A 11 -23.62 12.53 7.77
N ARG A 12 -23.70 11.54 6.87
CA ARG A 12 -24.86 10.63 6.72
C ARG A 12 -24.64 9.19 7.21
N TYR A 13 -23.48 8.86 7.79
CA TYR A 13 -23.09 7.47 8.05
C TYR A 13 -23.00 7.11 9.54
N SER A 14 -23.15 5.82 9.84
CA SER A 14 -22.94 5.24 11.17
C SER A 14 -21.48 5.33 11.61
N ALA A 15 -21.22 5.49 12.91
CA ALA A 15 -19.87 5.68 13.50
C ALA A 15 -18.77 4.72 12.99
N GLY A 16 -19.11 3.48 12.61
CA GLY A 16 -18.14 2.53 12.04
C GLY A 16 -17.55 2.93 10.68
N ILE A 17 -18.28 3.70 9.87
CA ILE A 17 -17.79 4.23 8.58
C ILE A 17 -16.88 5.43 8.82
N GLU A 18 -17.17 6.23 9.85
CA GLU A 18 -16.34 7.38 10.23
C GLU A 18 -14.98 6.95 10.77
N LEU A 19 -14.91 5.84 11.52
CA LEU A 19 -13.64 5.28 11.99
C LEU A 19 -12.74 4.81 10.84
N ASN A 20 -13.33 4.29 9.75
CA ASN A 20 -12.56 3.89 8.56
C ASN A 20 -11.98 5.08 7.79
N ALA A 21 -12.44 6.31 8.06
CA ALA A 21 -11.90 7.53 7.49
C ALA A 21 -10.75 8.13 8.32
N VAL A 22 -10.50 7.61 9.52
CA VAL A 22 -9.37 8.05 10.36
C VAL A 22 -8.08 7.45 9.83
N GLN A 23 -7.16 8.32 9.44
CA GLN A 23 -5.84 7.94 8.91
C GLN A 23 -4.75 8.06 9.97
N ARG A 24 -3.69 7.26 9.83
CA ARG A 24 -2.51 7.29 10.70
C ARG A 24 -1.25 7.41 9.85
N ALA A 25 -0.54 8.53 10.00
CA ALA A 25 0.69 8.82 9.27
C ALA A 25 1.95 8.68 10.13
N ASN A 26 3.06 8.36 9.49
CA ASN A 26 4.42 8.33 10.04
C ASN A 26 5.42 8.88 9.01
N ALA A 27 5.59 10.20 8.97
CA ALA A 27 6.47 10.88 8.00
C ALA A 27 7.94 10.40 8.03
N GLU A 28 8.41 9.91 9.17
CA GLU A 28 9.76 9.36 9.32
C GLU A 28 9.94 8.07 8.50
N MET A 29 8.92 7.20 8.50
CA MET A 29 8.91 5.98 7.69
C MET A 29 8.94 6.30 6.20
N GLN A 30 8.12 7.27 5.75
CA GLN A 30 8.13 7.72 4.35
C GLN A 30 9.51 8.28 3.96
N LYS A 31 10.19 8.98 4.87
CA LYS A 31 11.53 9.51 4.60
C LYS A 31 12.57 8.40 4.43
N ARG A 32 12.49 7.33 5.23
CA ARG A 32 13.37 6.15 5.08
C ARG A 32 13.15 5.47 3.74
N ALA A 33 11.89 5.20 3.39
CA ALA A 33 11.51 4.64 2.09
C ALA A 33 12.04 5.47 0.92
N TYR A 34 11.85 6.79 0.97
CA TYR A 34 12.38 7.73 -0.03
C TYR A 34 13.91 7.64 -0.16
N ASN A 35 14.65 7.56 0.95
CA ASN A 35 16.11 7.48 0.89
C ASN A 35 16.59 6.19 0.21
N VAL A 36 15.89 5.06 0.38
CA VAL A 36 16.21 3.79 -0.31
C VAL A 36 15.97 3.93 -1.81
N VAL A 37 14.80 4.43 -2.22
CA VAL A 37 14.48 4.65 -3.64
C VAL A 37 15.50 5.61 -4.26
N ARG A 38 15.84 6.69 -3.56
CA ARG A 38 16.85 7.64 -4.02
C ARG A 38 18.21 6.99 -4.21
N ALA A 39 18.66 6.19 -3.24
CA ALA A 39 19.94 5.49 -3.34
C ALA A 39 19.97 4.57 -4.58
N LEU A 40 18.93 3.75 -4.78
CA LEU A 40 18.83 2.85 -5.94
C LEU A 40 18.78 3.60 -7.29
N CYS A 41 18.17 4.78 -7.34
CA CYS A 41 18.18 5.63 -8.54
C CYS A 41 19.53 6.32 -8.80
N GLU A 42 20.36 6.49 -7.78
CA GLU A 42 21.70 7.10 -7.88
C GLU A 42 22.79 6.05 -8.16
N GLU A 43 22.47 4.75 -8.12
CA GLU A 43 23.37 3.65 -8.51
C GLU A 43 23.58 3.61 -10.03
N ASP A 44 24.78 3.17 -10.47
CA ASP A 44 25.09 2.98 -11.90
C ASP A 44 24.18 1.94 -12.56
N ASN A 45 23.74 0.94 -11.79
CA ASN A 45 22.78 -0.08 -12.21
C ASN A 45 21.57 -0.06 -11.28
N ASN A 46 20.52 0.66 -11.68
CA ASN A 46 19.26 0.70 -10.95
C ASN A 46 18.43 -0.57 -11.22
N PRO A 47 18.19 -1.43 -10.21
CA PRO A 47 17.45 -2.67 -10.41
C PRO A 47 15.92 -2.49 -10.37
N ILE A 48 15.41 -1.28 -10.09
CA ILE A 48 13.97 -1.01 -10.04
C ILE A 48 13.41 -0.97 -11.47
N VAL A 49 12.55 -1.93 -11.79
CA VAL A 49 11.78 -1.97 -13.04
C VAL A 49 10.55 -1.08 -12.95
N SER A 50 9.85 -1.13 -11.81
CA SER A 50 8.65 -0.33 -11.57
C SER A 50 8.46 -0.05 -10.08
N ILE A 51 7.82 1.08 -9.78
CA ILE A 51 7.44 1.50 -8.43
C ILE A 51 5.99 1.97 -8.45
N HIS A 52 5.22 1.59 -7.44
CA HIS A 52 3.84 2.02 -7.28
C HIS A 52 3.53 2.32 -5.81
N ASP A 53 2.81 3.40 -5.53
CA ASP A 53 2.40 3.74 -4.17
C ASP A 53 1.24 2.87 -3.69
N HIS A 54 1.13 2.68 -2.37
CA HIS A 54 -0.07 2.12 -1.76
C HIS A 54 -1.01 3.26 -1.36
N GLY A 55 -2.08 3.41 -2.12
CA GLY A 55 -3.16 4.36 -1.81
C GLY A 55 -4.44 3.64 -1.42
N SER A 56 -5.52 4.00 -2.10
CA SER A 56 -6.84 3.39 -1.93
C SER A 56 -6.79 1.88 -2.17
N ALA A 57 -7.55 1.12 -1.38
CA ALA A 57 -7.62 -0.33 -1.44
C ALA A 57 -6.30 -1.08 -1.13
N GLY A 58 -5.18 -0.40 -0.84
CA GLY A 58 -3.99 -1.02 -0.25
C GLY A 58 -3.23 -1.96 -1.19
N HIS A 59 -2.81 -3.12 -0.66
CA HIS A 59 -2.00 -4.10 -1.39
C HIS A 59 -2.69 -4.60 -2.65
N VAL A 60 -4.02 -4.79 -2.63
CA VAL A 60 -4.73 -5.34 -3.79
C VAL A 60 -4.54 -4.45 -5.02
N ASN A 61 -4.66 -3.13 -4.85
CA ASN A 61 -4.57 -2.19 -5.97
C ASN A 61 -3.13 -2.11 -6.47
N CYS A 62 -2.21 -1.75 -5.57
CA CYS A 62 -0.81 -1.54 -5.90
C CYS A 62 -0.17 -2.79 -6.53
N LEU A 63 -0.39 -3.99 -5.95
CA LEU A 63 0.21 -5.21 -6.49
C LEU A 63 -0.47 -5.65 -7.80
N SER A 64 -1.77 -5.43 -7.97
CA SER A 64 -2.45 -5.75 -9.23
C SER A 64 -2.00 -4.84 -10.38
N GLU A 65 -1.75 -3.56 -10.12
CA GLU A 65 -1.24 -2.59 -11.10
C GLU A 65 0.21 -2.92 -11.47
N LEU A 66 1.05 -3.31 -10.50
CA LEU A 66 2.43 -3.72 -10.76
C LEU A 66 2.55 -4.95 -11.67
N VAL A 67 1.54 -5.82 -11.69
CA VAL A 67 1.55 -7.05 -12.48
C VAL A 67 0.49 -7.06 -13.59
N GLU A 68 -0.12 -5.92 -13.91
CA GLU A 68 -1.29 -5.85 -14.80
C GLU A 68 -1.03 -6.52 -16.16
N GLU A 69 0.15 -6.30 -16.73
CA GLU A 69 0.50 -6.81 -18.07
C GLU A 69 0.71 -8.33 -18.11
N ASN A 70 1.19 -8.95 -17.02
CA ASN A 70 1.69 -10.33 -17.02
C ASN A 70 0.99 -11.26 -16.01
N GLY A 71 0.20 -10.70 -15.10
CA GLY A 71 -0.29 -11.39 -13.91
C GLY A 71 0.83 -11.73 -12.91
N GLY A 72 0.45 -12.28 -11.76
CA GLY A 72 1.42 -12.66 -10.73
C GLY A 72 0.81 -13.52 -9.63
N LEU A 73 1.67 -14.32 -8.98
CA LEU A 73 1.31 -15.05 -7.77
C LEU A 73 1.70 -14.23 -6.55
N ILE A 74 0.70 -13.73 -5.81
CA ILE A 74 0.93 -12.95 -4.59
C ILE A 74 0.89 -13.88 -3.38
N HIS A 75 2.03 -14.00 -2.70
CA HIS A 75 2.16 -14.73 -1.44
C HIS A 75 1.75 -13.84 -0.27
N MET A 76 0.46 -13.86 0.09
CA MET A 76 -0.08 -13.01 1.18
C MET A 76 0.56 -13.28 2.54
N ASP A 77 1.05 -14.49 2.78
CA ASP A 77 1.76 -14.91 3.98
C ASP A 77 3.13 -14.23 4.16
N LYS A 78 3.68 -13.65 3.08
CA LYS A 78 4.94 -12.90 3.11
C LYS A 78 4.74 -11.39 3.31
N LEU A 79 3.50 -10.91 3.33
CA LEU A 79 3.24 -9.49 3.57
C LEU A 79 3.58 -9.13 5.02
N PRO A 80 4.15 -7.93 5.28
CA PRO A 80 4.40 -7.48 6.63
C PRO A 80 3.07 -7.22 7.36
N ILE A 81 2.81 -7.96 8.44
CA ILE A 81 1.59 -7.86 9.24
C ILE A 81 1.92 -7.26 10.61
N GLY A 82 1.36 -6.09 10.91
CA GLY A 82 1.51 -5.43 12.21
C GLY A 82 0.53 -5.91 13.28
N ASP A 83 -0.58 -6.52 12.88
CA ASP A 83 -1.61 -7.07 13.76
C ASP A 83 -2.07 -8.45 13.25
N GLN A 84 -1.79 -9.48 14.03
CA GLN A 84 -2.08 -10.88 13.68
C GLN A 84 -3.57 -11.23 13.77
N THR A 85 -4.42 -10.35 14.30
CA THR A 85 -5.86 -10.59 14.42
C THR A 85 -6.62 -10.25 13.14
N LEU A 86 -5.97 -9.59 12.18
CA LEU A 86 -6.57 -9.18 10.91
C LEU A 86 -6.96 -10.38 10.05
N SER A 87 -8.15 -10.30 9.46
CA SER A 87 -8.59 -11.24 8.42
C SER A 87 -7.78 -11.05 7.12
N ALA A 88 -7.79 -12.06 6.24
CA ALA A 88 -7.15 -11.96 4.93
C ALA A 88 -7.64 -10.75 4.11
N LYS A 89 -8.94 -10.40 4.24
CA LYS A 89 -9.53 -9.23 3.58
C LYS A 89 -8.93 -7.93 4.12
N GLU A 90 -8.74 -7.83 5.43
CA GLU A 90 -8.14 -6.65 6.05
C GLU A 90 -6.64 -6.56 5.73
N ILE A 91 -5.93 -7.68 5.70
CA ILE A 91 -4.52 -7.72 5.29
C ILE A 91 -4.36 -7.19 3.86
N ILE A 92 -5.18 -7.64 2.91
CA ILE A 92 -5.01 -7.24 1.50
C ILE A 92 -5.56 -5.83 1.21
N ALA A 93 -6.62 -5.40 1.90
CA ALA A 93 -7.35 -4.18 1.56
C ALA A 93 -7.11 -2.98 2.52
N ASN A 94 -6.29 -3.14 3.57
CA ASN A 94 -6.00 -2.02 4.47
C ASN A 94 -5.24 -0.90 3.75
N GLU A 95 -5.51 0.33 4.17
CA GLU A 95 -4.90 1.55 3.63
C GLU A 95 -3.86 2.09 4.63
N SER A 96 -3.09 1.19 5.27
CA SER A 96 -1.95 1.61 6.10
C SER A 96 -0.96 2.44 5.29
N GLN A 97 -0.44 3.50 5.91
CA GLN A 97 0.38 4.51 5.25
C GLN A 97 1.86 4.09 5.13
N GLU A 98 2.61 4.87 4.36
CA GLU A 98 4.05 4.72 4.12
C GLU A 98 4.49 3.39 3.51
N ARG A 99 3.68 2.88 2.58
CA ARG A 99 3.99 1.66 1.81
C ARG A 99 4.10 1.96 0.33
N LEU A 100 4.99 1.21 -0.32
CA LEU A 100 5.24 1.23 -1.76
C LEU A 100 5.52 -0.19 -2.23
N GLY A 101 5.08 -0.51 -3.44
CA GLY A 101 5.41 -1.75 -4.14
C GLY A 101 6.54 -1.47 -5.13
N LEU A 102 7.47 -2.42 -5.24
CA LEU A 102 8.59 -2.38 -6.16
C LEU A 102 8.60 -3.68 -6.98
N LEU A 103 8.80 -3.54 -8.27
CA LEU A 103 9.24 -4.63 -9.14
C LEU A 103 10.73 -4.45 -9.39
N ILE A 104 11.52 -5.48 -9.10
CA ILE A 104 12.98 -5.46 -9.15
C ILE A 104 13.45 -6.57 -10.09
N ASP A 105 14.44 -6.27 -10.94
CA ASP A 105 15.11 -7.26 -11.79
C ASP A 105 16.14 -8.05 -10.96
N GLU A 106 16.19 -9.38 -11.12
CA GLU A 106 17.09 -10.28 -10.36
C GLU A 106 18.49 -10.37 -10.97
#